data_AF-A0A6P4EQ25-F1
#
_entry.id   AF-A0A6P4EQ25-F1
#
_cell.length_a   1.000
_cell.length_b   1.000
_cell.length_c   1.000
_cell.angle_alpha   90.00
_cell.angle_beta   90.00
_cell.angle_gamma   90.00
#
_symmetry.space_group_name_H-M   'P 1'
#
loop_
_entity.id
_entity.type
_entity.pdbx_description
1 polymer ?
#
loop_
_entity_poly.entity_id
_entity_poly.type
_entity_poly.pdbx_seq_one_letter_code
_entity_poly.pdbx_strand_id
1 'polypeptide(L)' 'MESVRRANQRLRNYPLLVSKCADKATAYAVCVSRDLNVQHKICDAEFKEFLNCIRKSALEMKTKL' A
#
# COMPACT_ATOMS: atom_id res chain seq x y z
N MET A 1 -16.52 5.96 20.89
CA MET A 1 -15.37 6.45 20.08
C MET A 1 -15.65 6.24 18.60
N GLU A 2 -16.08 7.28 17.87
CA GLU A 2 -16.28 7.18 16.41
C GLU A 2 -14.98 7.04 15.62
N SER A 3 -13.87 7.60 16.13
CA SER A 3 -12.54 7.50 15.54
C SER A 3 -12.10 6.04 15.34
N VAL A 4 -12.33 5.20 16.35
CA VAL A 4 -12.02 3.76 16.32
C VAL A 4 -12.88 3.01 15.30
N ARG A 5 -14.17 3.34 15.20
CA ARG A 5 -15.07 2.75 14.17
C ARG A 5 -14.61 3.10 12.76
N ARG A 6 -14.23 4.34 12.51
CA ARG A 6 -13.72 4.78 11.20
C ARG A 6 -12.38 4.12 10.87
N ALA A 7 -11.47 4.00 11.84
CA ALA A 7 -10.20 3.30 11.66
C ALA A 7 -10.39 1.81 11.33
N ASN A 8 -11.30 1.12 12.04
CA ASN A 8 -11.62 -0.28 11.76
C ASN A 8 -12.20 -0.50 10.36
N GLN A 9 -13.03 0.43 9.86
CA GLN A 9 -13.52 0.36 8.48
C GLN A 9 -12.38 0.51 7.46
N ARG A 10 -11.43 1.41 7.69
CA ARG A 10 -10.25 1.57 6.81
C ARG A 10 -9.39 0.31 6.81
N LEU A 11 -9.12 -0.26 7.98
CA LEU A 11 -8.33 -1.48 8.14
C LEU A 11 -8.98 -2.68 7.43
N ARG A 12 -10.30 -2.81 7.46
CA ARG A 12 -11.01 -3.89 6.73
C ARG A 12 -10.90 -3.75 5.21
N ASN A 13 -10.82 -2.52 4.70
CA ASN A 13 -10.70 -2.27 3.26
C ASN A 13 -9.24 -2.33 2.77
N TYR A 14 -8.27 -2.27 3.68
CA TYR A 14 -6.85 -2.28 3.34
C TYR A 14 -6.39 -3.55 2.62
N PRO A 15 -6.76 -4.78 3.04
CA PRO A 15 -6.43 -6.00 2.29
C PRO A 15 -6.99 -6.01 0.86
N LEU A 16 -8.19 -5.48 0.66
CA LEU A 16 -8.81 -5.37 -0.67
C LEU A 16 -8.02 -4.41 -1.57
N LEU A 17 -7.57 -3.29 -1.03
CA LEU A 17 -6.75 -2.31 -1.75
C LEU A 17 -5.37 -2.87 -2.10
N VAL A 18 -4.74 -3.58 -1.16
CA VAL A 18 -3.47 -4.25 -1.39
C VAL A 18 -3.62 -5.36 -2.42
N SER A 19 -4.73 -6.12 -2.41
CA SER A 19 -4.98 -7.18 -3.40
C SER A 19 -5.09 -6.65 -4.84
N LYS A 20 -5.71 -5.48 -5.06
CA LYS A 20 -5.75 -4.83 -6.37
C LYS A 20 -4.37 -4.38 -6.85
N CYS A 21 -3.47 -4.08 -5.92
CA CYS A 21 -2.12 -3.61 -6.20
C CYS A 21 -1.06 -4.69 -5.94
N ALA A 22 -1.45 -5.97 -5.93
CA ALA A 22 -0.59 -7.08 -5.55
C ALA A 22 0.68 -7.18 -6.41
N ASP A 23 0.60 -6.89 -7.70
CA ASP A 23 1.77 -6.90 -8.61
C ASP A 23 2.81 -5.87 -8.20
N LYS A 24 2.37 -4.64 -7.92
CA LYS A 24 3.23 -3.53 -7.48
C LYS A 24 3.74 -3.74 -6.05
N ALA A 25 2.91 -4.33 -5.18
CA ALA A 25 3.30 -4.72 -3.84
C ALA A 25 4.41 -5.77 -3.85
N THR A 26 4.28 -6.77 -4.74
CA THR A 26 5.28 -7.83 -4.92
C THR A 26 6.59 -7.26 -5.44
N ALA A 27 6.55 -6.36 -6.42
CA ALA A 27 7.76 -5.69 -6.92
C ALA A 27 8.50 -4.92 -5.80
N TYR A 28 7.76 -4.17 -4.97
CA TYR A 28 8.33 -3.48 -3.82
C TYR A 28 8.88 -4.46 -2.76
N ALA A 29 8.15 -5.54 -2.46
CA ALA A 29 8.58 -6.56 -1.52
C ALA A 29 9.85 -7.28 -2.00
N VAL A 30 9.96 -7.59 -3.29
CA VAL A 30 11.17 -8.16 -3.89
C VAL A 30 12.34 -7.19 -3.76
N CYS A 31 12.14 -5.89 -4.02
CA CYS A 31 13.21 -4.90 -3.86
C CYS A 31 13.70 -4.78 -2.41
N VAL A 32 12.80 -4.72 -1.43
CA VAL A 32 13.16 -4.61 0.00
C VAL A 32 13.75 -5.91 0.55
N SER A 33 13.31 -7.07 0.05
CA SER A 33 13.82 -8.38 0.49
C SER A 33 15.14 -8.78 -0.15
N ARG A 34 15.55 -8.12 -1.25
CA ARG A 34 16.77 -8.44 -1.98
C ARG A 34 18.05 -8.06 -1.21
N ASP A 35 18.02 -6.94 -0.50
CA ASP A 35 19.19 -6.43 0.22
C ASP A 35 18.94 -6.41 1.73
N LEU A 36 19.85 -7.00 2.51
CA LEU A 36 19.84 -6.88 3.98
C LEU A 36 20.12 -5.44 4.45
N ASN A 37 20.82 -4.65 3.63
CA ASN A 37 21.12 -3.24 3.86
C ASN A 37 20.33 -2.38 2.87
N VAL A 38 19.00 -2.36 3.03
CA VAL A 38 18.14 -1.44 2.28
C VAL A 38 18.51 -0.01 2.63
N GLN A 39 19.34 0.63 1.80
CA GLN A 39 19.62 2.06 1.97
C GLN A 39 18.36 2.87 1.66
N HIS A 40 18.25 4.02 2.33
CA HIS A 40 17.14 4.92 2.12
C HIS A 40 17.07 5.34 0.64
N LYS A 41 15.88 5.16 0.02
CA LYS A 41 15.52 5.46 -1.37
C LYS A 41 15.91 4.45 -2.46
N ILE A 42 16.46 3.28 -2.14
CA ILE A 42 16.76 2.26 -3.17
C ILE A 42 15.48 1.80 -3.88
N CYS A 43 14.42 1.51 -3.13
CA CYS A 43 13.13 1.03 -3.66
C CYS A 43 12.07 2.15 -3.79
N ASP A 44 12.50 3.41 -3.94
CA ASP A 44 11.60 4.58 -3.95
C ASP A 44 10.70 4.57 -5.20
N ALA A 45 11.20 4.07 -6.33
CA ALA A 45 10.45 3.97 -7.57
C ALA A 45 9.28 2.97 -7.43
N GLU A 46 9.57 1.76 -6.97
CA GLU A 46 8.59 0.69 -6.73
C GLU A 46 7.59 1.10 -5.65
N PHE A 47 8.08 1.78 -4.59
CA PHE A 47 7.23 2.32 -3.55
C PHE A 47 6.26 3.37 -4.08
N LYS A 48 6.72 4.31 -4.91
CA LYS A 48 5.85 5.33 -5.54
C LYS A 48 4.81 4.70 -6.45
N GLU A 49 5.17 3.68 -7.22
CA GLU A 49 4.21 2.96 -8.07
C GLU A 49 3.15 2.25 -7.22
N PHE A 50 3.56 1.55 -6.17
CA PHE A 50 2.66 0.90 -5.23
C PHE A 50 1.73 1.90 -4.54
N LEU A 51 2.26 3.02 -4.07
CA LEU A 51 1.50 4.06 -3.38
C LEU A 51 0.52 4.76 -4.32
N ASN A 52 0.90 5.00 -5.57
CA ASN A 52 0.00 5.53 -6.61
C ASN A 52 -1.12 4.54 -6.92
N CYS A 53 -0.83 3.24 -6.98
CA CYS A 53 -1.86 2.22 -7.15
C CYS A 53 -2.84 2.22 -5.98
N ILE A 54 -2.36 2.21 -4.73
CA ILE A 54 -3.22 2.28 -3.55
C ILE A 54 -4.09 3.53 -3.55
N ARG A 55 -3.52 4.70 -3.86
CA ARG A 55 -4.29 5.96 -3.92
C ARG A 55 -5.39 5.90 -4.98
N LYS A 56 -5.09 5.37 -6.17
CA LYS A 56 -6.10 5.18 -7.23
C LYS A 56 -7.19 4.21 -6.78
N SER A 57 -6.83 3.04 -6.24
CA SER A 57 -7.80 2.06 -5.76
C SER A 57 -8.64 2.57 -4.58
N ALA A 58 -8.07 3.39 -3.70
CA ALA A 58 -8.78 4.01 -2.59
C ALA A 58 -9.82 5.03 -3.08
N LEU A 59 -9.49 5.81 -4.12
CA LEU A 59 -10.44 6.69 -4.80
C LEU A 59 -11.59 5.91 -5.46
N GLU A 60 -11.27 4.83 -6.18
CA GLU A 60 -12.28 3.96 -6.80
C GLU A 60 -13.24 3.35 -5.78
N MET A 61 -12.70 2.91 -4.63
CA MET A 61 -13.49 2.29 -3.57
C MET A 61 -14.20 3.31 -2.67
N LYS A 62 -14.05 4.62 -2.93
CA LYS A 62 -14.56 5.73 -2.08
C LYS A 62 -14.15 5.58 -0.61
N THR A 63 -13.02 4.94 -0.36
CA THR A 63 -12.49 4.71 0.98
C THR A 63 -11.39 5.71 1.27
N LYS A 64 -11.50 6.46 2.38
CA LYS A 64 -10.37 7.29 2.85
C LYS A 64 -9.30 6.37 3.41
N LEU A 65 -8.11 6.35 2.80
CA LEU A 65 -6.89 5.91 3.48
C LEU A 65 -6.42 7.06 4.38
#